data_AF-A6G2N6-F1
#
_entry.id   AF-A6G2N6-F1
#
_cell.length_a   1.000
_cell.length_b   1.000
_cell.length_c   1.000
_cell.angle_alpha   90.00
_cell.angle_beta   90.00
_cell.angle_gamma   90.00
#
_symmetry.space_group_name_H-M   'P 1'
#
loop_
_entity.id
_entity.type
_entity.pdbx_description
1 polymer ?
#
loop_
_entity_poly.entity_id
_entity_poly.type
_entity_poly.pdbx_seq_one_letter_code
_entity_poly.pdbx_strand_id
1 'polypeptide(L)'
;MSGLGSVLLGLTLSLASSEAEDARRLRTLAAVPEVPQAPRPLVSYERSLAAVQAATFATNTEPERGAIQLEVALRALLDHSPRLSSDQEGQRLQLLGELALARVALLRGEELRAATIMDRLLTIAELSGSRGEFDEETIGPRLSQLLRERRAEDLGAWTRLRVHCSGPCAVFVDGRAVKLERVAGDGVPLSVGEHVLWIEEGTRPRREWLEVDSSGELLERSTGASVEPPPPSLAAGTLELPPASMPAGPTRGEDRTKAILPRWLEIAGVVTGAGLGGASASLLVLDGRCVGGGSPSGPNACANLHQTQAGGVALAAAGATTLLTSAILLAIDERRRAHVNGEDGHD
;
A
#
# COMPACT_ATOMS: atom_id res chain seq x y z
N MET A 1 81.31 -21.93 22.87
CA MET A 1 80.84 -20.67 22.26
C MET A 1 79.90 -21.03 21.11
N SER A 2 78.67 -21.45 21.44
CA SER A 2 77.62 -21.81 20.50
C SER A 2 76.28 -21.57 21.18
N GLY A 3 75.38 -20.83 20.53
CA GLY A 3 73.99 -20.67 20.95
C GLY A 3 73.63 -19.24 21.34
N LEU A 4 73.19 -18.43 20.36
CA LEU A 4 72.42 -17.19 20.58
C LEU A 4 71.74 -16.65 19.30
N GLY A 5 71.59 -17.44 18.23
CA GLY A 5 71.22 -16.93 16.89
C GLY A 5 69.76 -17.11 16.41
N SER A 6 68.93 -17.93 17.06
CA SER A 6 67.68 -18.41 16.42
C SER A 6 66.36 -17.81 16.93
N VAL A 7 66.35 -16.91 17.91
CA VAL A 7 65.08 -16.45 18.53
C VAL A 7 64.52 -15.16 17.90
N LEU A 8 65.34 -14.37 17.19
CA LEU A 8 64.91 -13.05 16.68
C LEU A 8 64.16 -13.07 15.34
N LEU A 9 64.11 -14.19 14.62
CA LEU A 9 63.40 -14.30 13.33
C LEU A 9 61.94 -14.76 13.45
N GLY A 10 61.48 -15.19 14.64
CA GLY A 10 60.10 -15.66 14.85
C GLY A 10 59.09 -14.56 15.20
N LEU A 11 59.54 -13.42 15.71
CA LEU A 11 58.66 -12.37 16.25
C LEU A 11 58.21 -11.32 15.23
N THR A 12 58.91 -11.14 14.11
CA THR A 12 58.53 -10.14 13.09
C THR A 12 57.45 -10.65 12.12
N LEU A 13 57.31 -11.97 11.95
CA LEU A 13 56.28 -12.56 11.09
C LEU A 13 54.88 -12.59 11.74
N SER A 14 54.79 -12.54 13.07
CA SER A 14 53.49 -12.62 13.77
C SER A 14 52.75 -11.28 13.85
N LEU A 15 53.43 -10.14 13.70
CA LEU A 15 52.80 -8.81 13.71
C LEU A 15 52.19 -8.45 12.35
N ALA A 16 52.79 -8.91 11.24
CA ALA A 16 52.29 -8.64 9.90
C ALA A 16 50.99 -9.41 9.54
N SER A 17 50.71 -10.55 10.19
CA SER A 17 49.46 -11.29 9.95
C SER A 17 48.27 -10.66 10.68
N SER A 18 48.50 -10.02 11.83
CA SER A 18 47.45 -9.37 12.65
C SER A 18 46.84 -8.17 11.93
N GLU A 19 47.65 -7.29 11.35
CA GLU A 19 47.16 -6.08 10.67
C GLU A 19 46.38 -6.40 9.39
N ALA A 20 46.75 -7.49 8.69
CA ALA A 20 46.04 -7.93 7.49
C ALA A 20 44.67 -8.57 7.81
N GLU A 21 44.52 -9.20 8.98
CA GLU A 21 43.26 -9.79 9.43
C GLU A 21 42.29 -8.72 9.96
N ASP A 22 42.80 -7.69 10.66
CA ASP A 22 41.99 -6.55 11.10
C ASP A 22 41.50 -5.70 9.92
N ALA A 23 42.33 -5.50 8.89
CA ALA A 23 41.90 -4.81 7.67
C ALA A 23 40.84 -5.60 6.87
N ARG A 24 40.84 -6.94 6.95
CA ARG A 24 39.76 -7.77 6.38
C ARG A 24 38.49 -7.71 7.23
N ARG A 25 38.58 -7.77 8.56
CA ARG A 25 37.42 -7.66 9.46
C ARG A 25 36.72 -6.31 9.36
N LEU A 26 37.47 -5.22 9.19
CA LEU A 26 36.91 -3.88 8.97
C LEU A 26 36.21 -3.74 7.61
N ARG A 27 36.62 -4.49 6.58
CA ARG A 27 35.93 -4.49 5.28
C ARG A 27 34.64 -5.31 5.26
N THR A 28 34.55 -6.38 6.04
CA THR A 28 33.34 -7.23 6.05
C THR A 28 32.17 -6.60 6.82
N LEU A 29 32.42 -5.63 7.71
CA LEU A 29 31.39 -4.95 8.49
C LEU A 29 30.77 -3.72 7.80
N ALA A 30 31.23 -3.35 6.61
CA ALA A 30 30.72 -2.20 5.85
C ALA A 30 29.77 -2.60 4.70
N ALA A 31 29.10 -3.74 4.80
CA ALA A 31 27.96 -4.03 3.93
C ALA A 31 26.80 -3.13 4.35
N VAL A 32 26.76 -1.90 3.80
CA VAL A 32 25.62 -0.99 3.97
C VAL A 32 24.38 -1.76 3.55
N PRO A 33 23.37 -1.92 4.43
CA PRO A 33 22.15 -2.62 4.08
C PRO A 33 21.56 -1.95 2.84
N GLU A 34 21.40 -2.75 1.78
CA GLU A 34 20.85 -2.27 0.52
C GLU A 34 19.41 -1.82 0.80
N VAL A 35 19.15 -0.52 0.67
CA VAL A 35 17.81 0.05 0.87
C VAL A 35 16.87 -0.67 -0.11
N PRO A 36 15.77 -1.28 0.36
CA PRO A 36 14.84 -1.98 -0.51
C PRO A 36 14.36 -1.03 -1.61
N GLN A 37 14.64 -1.36 -2.87
CA GLN A 37 14.10 -0.60 -4.00
C GLN A 37 12.58 -0.75 -4.01
N ALA A 38 11.86 0.33 -4.36
CA ALA A 38 10.42 0.24 -4.52
C ALA A 38 10.09 -0.87 -5.53
N PRO A 39 9.18 -1.82 -5.21
CA PRO A 39 8.81 -2.87 -6.13
C PRO A 39 8.25 -2.24 -7.41
N ARG A 40 8.67 -2.76 -8.56
CA ARG A 40 8.10 -2.32 -9.84
C ARG A 40 6.58 -2.58 -9.82
N PRO A 41 5.76 -1.63 -10.28
CA PRO A 41 4.32 -1.85 -10.34
C PRO A 41 4.02 -3.08 -11.20
N LEU A 42 3.19 -3.97 -10.67
CA LEU A 42 2.82 -5.23 -11.33
C LEU A 42 1.80 -5.01 -12.47
N VAL A 43 1.15 -3.85 -12.46
CA VAL A 43 0.07 -3.46 -13.38
C VAL A 43 0.52 -2.21 -14.14
N SER A 44 0.06 -2.04 -15.39
CA SER A 44 0.35 -0.82 -16.14
C SER A 44 -0.53 0.33 -15.68
N TYR A 45 -0.05 1.56 -15.86
CA TYR A 45 -0.77 2.78 -15.47
C TYR A 45 -2.18 2.85 -16.07
N GLU A 46 -2.32 2.52 -17.36
CA GLU A 46 -3.59 2.53 -18.09
C GLU A 46 -4.58 1.51 -17.52
N ARG A 47 -4.09 0.35 -17.06
CA ARG A 47 -4.91 -0.65 -16.39
C ARG A 47 -5.35 -0.18 -15.01
N SER A 48 -4.48 0.51 -14.27
CA SER A 48 -4.84 1.10 -12.98
C SER A 48 -5.93 2.18 -13.13
N LEU A 49 -5.83 3.04 -14.15
CA LEU A 49 -6.89 4.02 -14.47
C LEU A 49 -8.22 3.35 -14.81
N ALA A 50 -8.19 2.34 -15.69
CA ALA A 50 -9.39 1.58 -16.06
C ALA A 50 -10.01 0.87 -14.85
N ALA A 51 -9.18 0.37 -13.92
CA ALA A 51 -9.65 -0.26 -12.69
C ALA A 51 -10.34 0.75 -11.75
N VAL A 52 -9.79 1.95 -11.58
CA VAL A 52 -10.43 3.02 -10.78
C VAL A 52 -11.78 3.41 -11.38
N GLN A 53 -11.84 3.59 -12.70
CA GLN A 53 -13.09 3.92 -13.38
C GLN A 53 -14.16 2.82 -13.23
N ALA A 54 -13.78 1.56 -13.45
CA ALA A 54 -14.68 0.43 -13.31
C ALA A 54 -15.19 0.26 -11.87
N ALA A 55 -14.29 0.41 -10.88
CA ALA A 55 -14.66 0.30 -9.46
C ALA A 55 -15.54 1.48 -9.01
N THR A 56 -15.30 2.70 -9.50
CA THR A 56 -16.16 3.88 -9.27
C THR A 56 -17.55 3.70 -9.87
N PHE A 57 -17.66 3.01 -11.02
CA PHE A 57 -18.97 2.63 -11.53
C PHE A 57 -19.64 1.59 -10.61
N ALA A 58 -18.89 0.57 -10.19
CA ALA A 58 -19.38 -0.50 -9.32
C ALA A 58 -19.87 0.01 -7.95
N THR A 59 -19.30 1.08 -7.39
CA THR A 59 -19.81 1.68 -6.14
C THR A 59 -21.24 2.21 -6.25
N ASN A 60 -21.74 2.49 -7.46
CA ASN A 60 -23.13 2.91 -7.66
C ASN A 60 -24.11 1.73 -7.70
N THR A 61 -23.67 0.55 -8.16
CA THR A 61 -24.52 -0.64 -8.30
C THR A 61 -24.43 -1.56 -7.08
N GLU A 62 -23.22 -1.75 -6.54
CA GLU A 62 -22.91 -2.61 -5.41
C GLU A 62 -21.98 -1.85 -4.44
N PRO A 63 -22.50 -0.96 -3.58
CA PRO A 63 -21.68 -0.04 -2.79
C PRO A 63 -20.59 -0.71 -1.96
N GLU A 64 -20.90 -1.80 -1.23
CA GLU A 64 -19.93 -2.44 -0.35
C GLU A 64 -18.79 -3.11 -1.12
N ARG A 65 -19.13 -3.89 -2.15
CA ARG A 65 -18.14 -4.58 -2.99
C ARG A 65 -17.34 -3.60 -3.83
N GLY A 66 -18.02 -2.62 -4.43
CA GLY A 66 -17.42 -1.57 -5.24
C GLY A 66 -16.41 -0.75 -4.45
N ALA A 67 -16.70 -0.42 -3.18
CA ALA A 67 -15.78 0.34 -2.34
C ALA A 67 -14.46 -0.40 -2.08
N ILE A 68 -14.52 -1.70 -1.77
CA ILE A 68 -13.32 -2.53 -1.58
C ILE A 68 -12.48 -2.56 -2.86
N GLN A 69 -13.12 -2.75 -4.02
CA GLN A 69 -12.44 -2.74 -5.31
C GLN A 69 -11.81 -1.38 -5.62
N LEU A 70 -12.51 -0.29 -5.27
CA LEU A 70 -12.08 1.07 -5.52
C LEU A 70 -10.87 1.45 -4.67
N GLU A 71 -10.83 1.05 -3.40
CA GLU A 71 -9.65 1.24 -2.54
C GLU A 71 -8.42 0.53 -3.12
N VAL A 72 -8.57 -0.73 -3.53
CA VAL A 72 -7.48 -1.49 -4.17
C VAL A 72 -7.02 -0.82 -5.46
N ALA A 73 -7.96 -0.36 -6.29
CA ALA A 73 -7.64 0.30 -7.56
C ALA A 73 -6.93 1.65 -7.35
N LEU A 74 -7.37 2.46 -6.38
CA LEU A 74 -6.73 3.74 -6.04
C LEU A 74 -5.32 3.52 -5.51
N ARG A 75 -5.11 2.52 -4.64
CA ARG A 75 -3.75 2.15 -4.18
C ARG A 75 -2.86 1.72 -5.35
N ALA A 76 -3.36 0.90 -6.27
CA ALA A 76 -2.62 0.52 -7.48
C ALA A 76 -2.34 1.70 -8.43
N LEU A 77 -3.21 2.72 -8.46
CA LEU A 77 -2.97 3.94 -9.23
C LEU A 77 -1.84 4.78 -8.62
N LEU A 78 -1.77 4.86 -7.29
CA LEU A 78 -0.72 5.57 -6.56
C LEU A 78 0.68 4.97 -6.75
N ASP A 79 0.78 3.71 -7.16
CA ASP A 79 2.03 3.07 -7.58
C ASP A 79 2.66 3.69 -8.83
N HIS A 80 1.92 4.60 -9.48
CA HIS A 80 2.36 5.37 -10.64
C HIS A 80 2.39 6.88 -10.35
N SER A 81 2.60 7.27 -9.08
CA SER A 81 2.60 8.66 -8.63
C SER A 81 3.35 9.66 -9.54
N PRO A 82 4.57 9.37 -10.04
CA PRO A 82 5.27 10.28 -10.96
C PRO A 82 4.47 10.55 -12.23
N ARG A 83 3.91 9.51 -12.87
CA ARG A 83 3.11 9.65 -14.09
C ARG A 83 1.77 10.34 -13.81
N LEU A 84 1.10 9.93 -12.73
CA LEU A 84 -0.16 10.52 -12.26
C LEU A 84 -0.03 12.02 -11.99
N SER A 85 1.11 12.47 -11.45
CA SER A 85 1.35 13.89 -11.16
C SER A 85 1.35 14.82 -12.40
N SER A 86 1.53 14.23 -13.59
CA SER A 86 1.53 14.95 -14.87
C SER A 86 0.27 14.73 -15.70
N ASP A 87 -0.62 13.82 -15.29
CA ASP A 87 -1.83 13.44 -16.02
C ASP A 87 -3.07 13.99 -15.33
N GLN A 88 -3.59 15.11 -15.83
CA GLN A 88 -4.75 15.78 -15.27
C GLN A 88 -6.00 14.89 -15.23
N GLU A 89 -6.19 14.02 -16.23
CA GLU A 89 -7.36 13.13 -16.27
C GLU A 89 -7.24 12.02 -15.22
N GLY A 90 -6.03 11.46 -15.05
CA GLY A 90 -5.75 10.52 -13.96
C GLY A 90 -5.97 11.15 -12.58
N GLN A 91 -5.53 12.39 -12.39
CA GLN A 91 -5.76 13.14 -11.14
C GLN A 91 -7.24 13.35 -10.86
N ARG A 92 -8.02 13.70 -11.89
CA ARG A 92 -9.48 13.86 -11.81
C ARG A 92 -10.16 12.54 -11.46
N LEU A 93 -9.76 11.43 -12.09
CA LEU A 93 -10.29 10.09 -11.79
C LEU A 93 -9.98 9.66 -10.34
N GLN A 94 -8.79 9.96 -9.84
CA GLN A 94 -8.45 9.72 -8.44
C GLN A 94 -9.39 10.50 -7.49
N LEU A 95 -9.57 11.81 -7.73
CA LEU A 95 -10.46 12.65 -6.92
C LEU A 95 -11.90 12.13 -6.93
N LEU A 96 -12.42 11.74 -8.11
CA LEU A 96 -13.75 11.15 -8.22
C LEU A 96 -13.88 9.80 -7.49
N GLY A 97 -12.84 8.96 -7.54
CA GLY A 97 -12.81 7.70 -6.82
C GLY A 97 -12.86 7.92 -5.30
N GLU A 98 -12.05 8.83 -4.78
CA GLU A 98 -12.06 9.18 -3.34
C GLU A 98 -13.42 9.77 -2.91
N LEU A 99 -14.03 10.65 -3.71
CA LEU A 99 -15.39 11.15 -3.44
C LEU A 99 -16.43 10.02 -3.41
N ALA A 100 -16.32 9.05 -4.31
CA ALA A 100 -17.19 7.88 -4.33
C ALA A 100 -17.02 7.03 -3.05
N LEU A 101 -15.78 6.86 -2.55
CA LEU A 101 -15.53 6.21 -1.26
C LEU A 101 -16.15 6.97 -0.10
N ALA A 102 -15.98 8.30 -0.03
CA ALA A 102 -16.61 9.11 1.01
C ALA A 102 -18.13 8.99 1.01
N ARG A 103 -18.75 8.98 -0.19
CA ARG A 103 -20.19 8.77 -0.34
C ARG A 103 -20.62 7.40 0.16
N VAL A 104 -19.90 6.33 -0.19
CA VAL A 104 -20.23 4.97 0.30
C VAL A 104 -20.08 4.89 1.83
N ALA A 105 -19.05 5.50 2.40
CA ALA A 105 -18.87 5.56 3.85
C ALA A 105 -20.06 6.25 4.54
N LEU A 106 -20.54 7.38 4.02
CA LEU A 106 -21.75 8.04 4.54
C LEU A 106 -23.01 7.18 4.40
N LEU A 107 -23.18 6.45 3.29
CA LEU A 107 -24.31 5.54 3.10
C LEU A 107 -24.32 4.39 4.11
N ARG A 108 -23.14 4.00 4.61
CA ARG A 108 -22.95 2.96 5.63
C ARG A 108 -23.00 3.50 7.07
N GLY A 109 -23.18 4.81 7.26
CA GLY A 109 -23.13 5.44 8.58
C GLY A 109 -21.71 5.54 9.17
N GLU A 110 -20.67 5.37 8.34
CA GLU A 110 -19.27 5.46 8.74
C GLU A 110 -18.77 6.92 8.63
N GLU A 111 -19.38 7.82 9.41
CA GLU A 111 -19.14 9.27 9.30
C GLU A 111 -17.67 9.67 9.52
N LEU A 112 -17.01 9.05 10.50
CA LEU A 112 -15.58 9.28 10.77
C LEU A 112 -14.68 8.89 9.58
N ARG A 113 -15.01 7.78 8.92
CA ARG A 113 -14.27 7.33 7.72
C ARG A 113 -14.50 8.29 6.56
N ALA A 114 -15.75 8.73 6.35
CA ALA A 114 -16.07 9.72 5.34
C ALA A 114 -15.29 11.03 5.59
N ALA A 115 -15.25 11.50 6.84
CA ALA A 115 -14.48 12.69 7.23
C ALA A 115 -12.99 12.54 6.90
N THR A 116 -12.38 11.39 7.24
CA THR A 116 -10.97 11.08 6.94
C THR A 116 -10.69 11.13 5.44
N ILE A 117 -11.57 10.56 4.61
CA ILE A 117 -11.44 10.60 3.14
C ILE A 117 -11.58 12.04 2.64
N MET A 118 -12.51 12.83 3.20
CA MET A 118 -12.69 14.24 2.85
C MET A 118 -11.47 15.10 3.21
N ASP A 119 -10.83 14.85 4.35
CA ASP A 119 -9.60 15.55 4.73
C ASP A 119 -8.45 15.24 3.77
N ARG A 120 -8.34 13.97 3.36
CA ARG A 120 -7.38 13.57 2.34
C ARG A 120 -7.65 14.26 1.00
N LEU A 121 -8.91 14.36 0.58
CA LEU A 121 -9.32 15.11 -0.62
C LEU A 121 -8.96 16.60 -0.54
N LEU A 122 -9.18 17.24 0.62
CA LEU A 122 -8.79 18.63 0.86
C LEU A 122 -7.27 18.80 0.80
N THR A 123 -6.51 17.85 1.36
CA THR A 123 -5.04 17.80 1.26
C THR A 123 -4.59 17.71 -0.20
N ILE A 124 -5.14 16.77 -0.98
CA ILE A 124 -4.82 16.60 -2.40
C ILE A 124 -5.13 17.88 -3.18
N ALA A 125 -6.29 18.51 -2.94
CA ALA A 125 -6.68 19.75 -3.60
C ALA A 125 -5.73 20.92 -3.27
N GLU A 126 -5.27 21.02 -2.02
CA GLU A 126 -4.27 22.01 -1.63
C GLU A 126 -2.91 21.77 -2.31
N LEU A 127 -2.46 20.52 -2.39
CA LEU A 127 -1.20 20.18 -3.05
C LEU A 127 -1.23 20.49 -4.55
N SER A 128 -2.37 20.29 -5.20
CA SER A 128 -2.59 20.67 -6.61
C SER A 128 -2.71 22.18 -6.82
N GLY A 129 -2.95 22.96 -5.77
CA GLY A 129 -3.33 24.38 -5.90
C GLY A 129 -4.77 24.58 -6.44
N SER A 130 -5.57 23.52 -6.53
CA SER A 130 -6.94 23.53 -7.04
C SER A 130 -7.96 23.83 -5.94
N ARG A 131 -7.76 24.92 -5.19
CA ARG A 131 -8.74 25.36 -4.17
C ARG A 131 -10.05 25.75 -4.87
N GLY A 132 -11.04 24.86 -4.82
CA GLY A 132 -12.37 25.07 -5.41
C GLY A 132 -12.81 24.04 -6.46
N GLU A 133 -12.08 22.93 -6.63
CA GLU A 133 -12.43 21.92 -7.66
C GLU A 133 -13.71 21.13 -7.37
N PHE A 134 -14.18 21.13 -6.12
CA PHE A 134 -15.42 20.46 -5.74
C PHE A 134 -16.61 21.42 -5.89
N ASP A 135 -17.40 21.22 -6.94
CA ASP A 135 -18.71 21.85 -7.09
C ASP A 135 -19.69 21.19 -6.11
N GLU A 136 -20.10 21.96 -5.09
CA GLU A 136 -21.03 21.52 -4.03
C GLU A 136 -22.39 21.06 -4.60
N GLU A 137 -22.77 21.55 -5.78
CA GLU A 137 -24.02 21.15 -6.45
C GLU A 137 -23.92 19.72 -7.01
N THR A 138 -22.73 19.27 -7.41
CA THR A 138 -22.53 17.97 -8.07
C THR A 138 -22.36 16.80 -7.09
N ILE A 139 -21.87 17.06 -5.88
CA ILE A 139 -21.54 16.04 -4.88
C ILE A 139 -22.72 15.65 -3.98
N GLY A 140 -23.80 16.43 -4.01
CA GLY A 140 -25.01 16.20 -3.23
C GLY A 140 -24.96 16.75 -1.79
N PRO A 141 -26.12 16.90 -1.13
CA PRO A 141 -26.26 17.73 0.07
C PRO A 141 -25.52 17.22 1.30
N ARG A 142 -25.46 15.90 1.52
CA ARG A 142 -24.77 15.34 2.70
C ARG A 142 -23.25 15.48 2.56
N LEU A 143 -22.70 15.26 1.36
CA LEU A 143 -21.26 15.38 1.13
C LEU A 143 -20.83 16.85 1.08
N SER A 144 -21.65 17.74 0.53
CA SER A 144 -21.39 19.18 0.57
C SER A 144 -21.49 19.77 1.97
N GLN A 145 -22.41 19.27 2.81
CA GLN A 145 -22.42 19.60 4.23
C GLN A 145 -21.13 19.16 4.92
N LEU A 146 -20.73 17.89 4.77
CA LEU A 146 -19.48 17.39 5.36
C LEU A 146 -18.27 18.19 4.87
N LEU A 147 -18.18 18.48 3.58
CA LEU A 147 -17.11 19.30 3.00
C LEU A 147 -17.04 20.70 3.64
N ARG A 148 -18.19 21.35 3.87
CA ARG A 148 -18.24 22.66 4.55
C ARG A 148 -17.82 22.55 6.01
N GLU A 149 -18.28 21.53 6.73
CA GLU A 149 -17.89 21.26 8.11
C GLU A 149 -16.36 21.06 8.21
N ARG A 150 -15.79 20.19 7.37
CA ARG A 150 -14.34 19.93 7.36
C ARG A 150 -13.51 21.16 6.96
N ARG A 151 -13.99 22.02 6.06
CA ARG A 151 -13.34 23.30 5.74
C ARG A 151 -13.42 24.30 6.90
N ALA A 152 -14.50 24.27 7.68
CA ALA A 152 -14.74 25.18 8.79
C ALA A 152 -13.96 24.78 10.06
N GLU A 153 -13.69 23.48 10.25
CA GLU A 153 -12.98 22.92 11.42
C GLU A 153 -11.48 23.26 11.49
N ASP A 154 -11.04 24.33 10.82
CA ASP A 154 -9.67 24.83 10.75
C ASP A 154 -8.64 23.71 10.56
N LEU A 155 -8.28 23.52 9.29
CA LEU A 155 -7.18 22.69 8.81
C LEU A 155 -5.81 23.05 9.46
N GLY A 156 -5.74 24.05 10.35
CA GLY A 156 -4.56 24.40 11.14
C GLY A 156 -3.98 23.27 12.01
N ALA A 157 -4.73 22.19 12.24
CA ALA A 157 -4.25 20.95 12.84
C ALA A 157 -3.72 19.97 11.77
N TRP A 158 -2.84 20.43 10.89
CA TRP A 158 -2.17 19.55 9.92
C TRP A 158 -0.79 19.15 10.41
N THR A 159 -0.46 17.88 10.17
CA THR A 159 0.90 17.39 10.36
C THR A 159 1.74 17.85 9.17
N ARG A 160 2.97 18.27 9.41
CA ARG A 160 3.84 18.79 8.35
C ARG A 160 4.88 17.75 7.99
N LEU A 161 4.90 17.32 6.74
CA LEU A 161 5.92 16.43 6.19
C LEU A 161 7.09 17.27 5.65
N ARG A 162 8.28 17.05 6.20
CA ARG A 162 9.54 17.58 5.69
C ARG A 162 10.37 16.44 5.12
N VAL A 163 10.78 16.58 3.87
CA VAL A 163 11.65 15.61 3.19
C VAL A 163 13.01 16.24 2.94
N HIS A 164 14.06 15.63 3.49
CA HIS A 164 15.44 16.02 3.29
C HIS A 164 16.08 15.11 2.24
N CYS A 165 16.34 15.66 1.06
CA CYS A 165 17.07 14.94 0.02
C CYS A 165 18.56 15.31 0.03
N SER A 166 19.42 14.32 -0.18
CA SER A 166 20.88 14.53 -0.27
C SER A 166 21.30 15.17 -1.60
N GLY A 167 20.48 15.01 -2.65
CA GLY A 167 20.63 15.66 -3.95
C GLY A 167 19.31 16.10 -4.56
N PRO A 168 19.29 16.45 -5.87
CA PRO A 168 18.06 16.76 -6.59
C PRO A 168 17.11 15.54 -6.56
N CYS A 169 15.91 15.74 -6.01
CA CYS A 169 14.89 14.70 -5.93
C CYS A 169 13.53 15.24 -6.39
N ALA A 170 12.64 14.36 -6.83
CA ALA A 170 11.22 14.67 -7.02
C ALA A 170 10.42 13.99 -5.91
N VAL A 171 9.56 14.76 -5.23
CA VAL A 171 8.72 14.26 -4.14
C VAL A 171 7.26 14.31 -4.58
N PHE A 172 6.56 13.20 -4.41
CA PHE A 172 5.14 13.09 -4.68
C PHE A 172 4.41 12.60 -3.43
N VAL A 173 3.29 13.23 -3.12
CA VAL A 173 2.41 12.86 -2.01
C VAL A 173 1.03 12.57 -2.61
N ASP A 174 0.53 11.36 -2.39
CA ASP A 174 -0.76 10.90 -2.94
C ASP A 174 -0.92 11.16 -4.45
N GLY A 175 0.19 11.01 -5.20
CA GLY A 175 0.21 11.23 -6.64
C GLY A 175 0.32 12.68 -7.09
N ARG A 176 0.54 13.64 -6.17
CA ARG A 176 0.77 15.06 -6.48
C ARG A 176 2.23 15.42 -6.32
N ALA A 177 2.79 16.10 -7.32
CA ALA A 177 4.16 16.61 -7.25
C ALA A 177 4.22 17.77 -6.25
N VAL A 178 5.17 17.72 -5.33
CA VAL A 178 5.36 18.77 -4.32
C VAL A 178 6.64 19.55 -4.61
N LYS A 179 6.54 20.89 -4.57
CA LYS A 179 7.69 21.77 -4.78
C LYS A 179 8.66 21.65 -3.60
N LEU A 180 9.92 21.31 -3.88
CA LEU A 180 10.97 21.09 -2.87
C LEU A 180 11.15 22.25 -1.90
N GLU A 181 11.01 23.50 -2.35
CA GLU A 181 11.09 24.69 -1.49
C GLU A 181 10.09 24.63 -0.33
N ARG A 182 8.86 24.17 -0.64
CA ARG A 182 7.78 23.99 0.35
C ARG A 182 8.08 22.82 1.27
N VAL A 183 8.67 21.76 0.73
CA VAL A 183 9.03 20.54 1.47
C VAL A 183 10.17 20.79 2.45
N ALA A 184 11.18 21.59 2.08
CA ALA A 184 12.36 21.87 2.91
C ALA A 184 12.11 22.96 3.97
N GLY A 185 11.21 23.91 3.70
CA GLY A 185 10.86 24.99 4.63
C GLY A 185 9.80 24.58 5.65
N ASP A 186 8.59 25.13 5.48
CA ASP A 186 7.47 24.93 6.40
C ASP A 186 6.95 23.49 6.42
N GLY A 187 7.26 22.70 5.39
CA GLY A 187 6.79 21.33 5.22
C GLY A 187 5.47 21.27 4.43
N VAL A 188 5.12 20.06 4.04
CA VAL A 188 3.91 19.74 3.29
C VAL A 188 2.81 19.40 4.27
N PRO A 189 1.68 20.10 4.26
CA PRO A 189 0.59 19.72 5.14
C PRO A 189 0.00 18.37 4.76
N LEU A 190 -0.21 17.52 5.76
CA LEU A 190 -0.89 16.24 5.68
C LEU A 190 -2.03 16.21 6.70
N SER A 191 -3.17 15.69 6.27
CA SER A 191 -4.26 15.30 7.15
C SER A 191 -3.88 14.06 8.00
N VAL A 192 -4.68 13.78 9.02
CA VAL A 192 -4.64 12.49 9.72
C VAL A 192 -5.09 11.39 8.75
N GLY A 193 -4.41 10.24 8.76
CA GLY A 193 -4.72 9.08 7.92
C GLY A 193 -3.51 8.51 7.17
N GLU A 194 -3.81 7.64 6.20
CA GLU A 194 -2.80 7.01 5.35
C GLU A 194 -2.45 7.89 4.13
N HIS A 195 -1.17 8.12 3.92
CA HIS A 195 -0.64 8.86 2.78
C HIS A 195 0.44 8.05 2.05
N VAL A 196 0.53 8.18 0.73
CA VAL A 196 1.62 7.58 -0.06
C VAL A 196 2.68 8.64 -0.36
N LEU A 197 3.89 8.42 0.16
CA LEU A 197 5.07 9.20 -0.16
C LEU A 197 5.91 8.47 -1.21
N TRP A 198 6.12 9.12 -2.35
CA TRP A 198 7.01 8.66 -3.40
C TRP A 198 8.16 9.65 -3.58
N ILE A 199 9.39 9.18 -3.56
CA ILE A 199 10.58 10.01 -3.74
C ILE A 199 11.45 9.42 -4.83
N GLU A 200 11.76 10.22 -5.85
CA GLU A 200 12.71 9.88 -6.91
C GLU A 200 14.01 10.65 -6.70
N GLU A 201 15.04 9.97 -6.21
CA GLU A 201 16.40 10.50 -6.09
C GLU A 201 17.33 9.72 -7.05
N GLY A 202 17.63 10.32 -8.19
CA GLY A 202 18.39 9.65 -9.26
C GLY A 202 17.64 8.45 -9.86
N THR A 203 18.25 7.26 -9.83
CA THR A 203 17.67 6.03 -10.41
C THR A 203 16.95 5.13 -9.40
N ARG A 204 16.84 5.56 -8.14
CA ARG A 204 16.30 4.75 -7.03
C ARG A 204 15.00 5.36 -6.51
N PRO A 205 13.85 4.99 -7.10
CA PRO A 205 12.57 5.39 -6.53
C PRO A 205 12.37 4.70 -5.18
N ARG A 206 11.93 5.47 -4.19
CA ARG A 206 11.50 4.98 -2.87
C ARG A 206 10.02 5.30 -2.69
N ARG A 207 9.28 4.31 -2.20
CA ARG A 207 7.87 4.45 -1.84
C ARG A 207 7.69 4.09 -0.38
N GLU A 208 6.96 4.91 0.35
CA GLU A 208 6.65 4.72 1.76
C GLU A 208 5.18 5.03 2.02
N TRP A 209 4.54 4.18 2.83
CA TRP A 209 3.23 4.47 3.40
C TRP A 209 3.44 5.22 4.70
N LEU A 210 2.89 6.43 4.77
CA LEU A 210 2.91 7.26 5.97
C LEU A 210 1.56 7.11 6.65
N GLU A 211 1.57 6.73 7.92
CA GLU A 211 0.41 6.80 8.79
C GLU A 211 0.56 8.04 9.66
N VAL A 212 -0.38 8.98 9.52
CA VAL A 212 -0.45 10.20 10.34
C VAL A 212 -1.55 9.96 11.36
N ASP A 213 -1.17 9.77 12.60
CA ASP A 213 -2.03 9.40 13.73
C ASP A 213 -2.53 10.62 14.52
N SER A 214 -1.77 11.71 14.52
CA SER A 214 -2.13 12.96 15.19
C SER A 214 -1.80 14.19 14.34
N SER A 215 -2.35 15.33 14.73
CA SER A 215 -2.15 16.62 14.08
C SER A 215 -1.05 17.46 14.73
N GLY A 216 -0.41 18.32 13.94
CA GLY A 216 0.58 19.29 14.45
C GLY A 216 1.97 18.71 14.69
N GLU A 217 2.19 17.42 14.38
CA GLU A 217 3.52 16.82 14.39
C GLU A 217 4.31 17.24 13.13
N LEU A 218 5.63 17.28 13.26
CA LEU A 218 6.54 17.43 12.13
C LEU A 218 7.11 16.05 11.78
N LEU A 219 6.67 15.50 10.65
CA LEU A 219 7.20 14.25 10.12
C LEU A 219 8.42 14.53 9.27
N GLU A 220 9.61 14.16 9.75
CA GLU A 220 10.84 14.27 8.98
C GLU A 220 11.16 12.95 8.28
N ARG A 221 11.52 13.03 6.99
CA ARG A 221 11.99 11.90 6.18
C ARG A 221 13.27 12.29 5.46
N SER A 222 14.33 11.50 5.61
CA SER A 222 15.59 11.72 4.90
C SER A 222 15.79 10.68 3.81
N THR A 223 16.17 11.14 2.60
CA THR A 223 16.68 10.28 1.54
C THR A 223 18.20 10.33 1.58
N GLY A 224 18.74 9.37 2.29
CA GLY A 224 20.15 9.10 2.44
C GLY A 224 20.27 7.75 3.12
N ALA A 225 21.45 7.13 3.04
CA ALA A 225 21.76 6.13 4.05
C ALA A 225 21.55 6.84 5.38
N SER A 226 20.58 6.38 6.19
CA SER A 226 20.51 6.81 7.57
C SER A 226 21.86 6.40 8.14
N VAL A 227 22.80 7.35 8.18
CA VAL A 227 24.04 7.17 8.89
C VAL A 227 23.57 7.23 10.33
N GLU A 228 23.08 6.09 10.81
CA GLU A 228 22.83 5.91 12.21
C GLU A 228 24.13 6.34 12.88
N PRO A 229 24.11 7.42 13.69
CA PRO A 229 25.32 7.92 14.28
C PRO A 229 25.96 6.72 14.98
N PRO A 230 27.26 6.46 14.74
CA PRO A 230 27.90 5.27 15.29
C PRO A 230 27.56 5.23 16.77
N PRO A 231 27.07 4.09 17.30
CA PRO A 231 26.62 4.01 18.68
C PRO A 231 27.72 4.62 19.53
N PRO A 232 27.39 5.54 20.45
CA PRO A 232 28.40 6.20 21.27
C PRO A 232 29.27 5.09 21.82
N SER A 233 30.56 5.13 21.47
CA SER A 233 31.51 4.10 21.88
C SER A 233 31.44 4.03 23.39
N LEU A 234 30.71 3.04 23.90
CA LEU A 234 30.65 2.77 25.33
C LEU A 234 32.07 2.33 25.67
N ALA A 235 32.86 3.28 26.17
CA ALA A 235 34.10 2.97 26.85
C ALA A 235 33.80 1.81 27.79
N ALA A 236 34.53 0.71 27.62
CA ALA A 236 34.28 -0.57 28.27
C ALA A 236 34.33 -0.42 29.79
N GLY A 237 33.21 -0.02 30.39
CA GLY A 237 32.92 -0.18 31.79
C GLY A 237 32.46 -1.61 31.98
N THR A 238 33.27 -2.41 32.68
CA THR A 238 32.94 -3.77 33.10
C THR A 238 31.69 -3.73 33.98
N LEU A 239 30.51 -3.89 33.38
CA LEU A 239 29.27 -4.11 34.11
C LEU A 239 29.19 -5.58 34.47
N GLU A 240 29.34 -5.85 35.77
CA GLU A 240 29.10 -7.15 36.38
C GLU A 240 27.59 -7.46 36.27
N LEU A 241 27.22 -8.40 35.37
CA LEU A 241 25.84 -8.78 35.18
C LEU A 241 25.31 -9.53 36.41
N PRO A 242 24.16 -9.14 37.00
CA PRO A 242 23.45 -9.97 37.95
C PRO A 242 22.93 -11.25 37.27
N PRO A 243 22.83 -12.38 38.00
CA PRO A 243 22.44 -13.67 37.45
C PRO A 243 21.01 -13.64 36.88
N ALA A 244 20.87 -14.09 35.63
CA ALA A 244 19.62 -14.15 34.92
C ALA A 244 18.65 -15.17 35.55
N SER A 245 17.54 -14.67 36.09
CA SER A 245 16.35 -15.49 36.37
C SER A 245 15.59 -15.72 35.06
N MET A 246 15.59 -16.96 34.57
CA MET A 246 14.79 -17.34 33.40
C MET A 246 13.29 -17.23 33.72
N PRO A 247 12.49 -16.50 32.93
CA PRO A 247 11.04 -16.56 33.04
C PRO A 247 10.56 -17.94 32.58
N ALA A 248 9.71 -18.56 33.40
CA ALA A 248 9.00 -19.79 33.04
C ALA A 248 8.20 -19.55 31.75
N GLY A 249 8.51 -20.33 30.71
CA GLY A 249 7.84 -20.23 29.43
C GLY A 249 6.34 -20.55 29.54
N PRO A 250 5.49 -19.94 28.70
CA PRO A 250 4.08 -20.29 28.63
C PRO A 250 3.93 -21.74 28.18
N THR A 251 3.26 -22.55 28.99
CA THR A 251 2.82 -23.90 28.65
C THR A 251 1.90 -23.81 27.44
N ARG A 252 2.37 -24.31 26.29
CA ARG A 252 1.57 -24.59 25.10
C ARG A 252 0.45 -25.56 25.47
N GLY A 253 -0.76 -25.04 25.67
CA GLY A 253 -2.00 -25.80 25.51
C GLY A 253 -2.23 -26.01 24.02
N GLU A 254 -1.68 -27.09 23.51
CA GLU A 254 -1.75 -27.49 22.11
C GLU A 254 -3.03 -28.27 21.85
N ASP A 255 -4.15 -27.57 21.74
CA ASP A 255 -5.33 -28.10 21.03
C ASP A 255 -5.48 -27.38 19.69
N ARG A 256 -4.47 -27.62 18.84
CA ARG A 256 -4.54 -27.30 17.41
C ARG A 256 -5.43 -28.35 16.75
N THR A 257 -6.74 -28.11 16.79
CA THR A 257 -7.67 -28.77 15.87
C THR A 257 -7.15 -28.60 14.45
N LYS A 258 -6.81 -29.74 13.82
CA LYS A 258 -6.23 -29.79 12.46
C LYS A 258 -7.20 -29.16 11.47
N ALA A 259 -7.02 -27.88 11.16
CA ALA A 259 -7.64 -27.25 10.00
C ALA A 259 -7.21 -28.03 8.75
N ILE A 260 -8.19 -28.56 8.00
CA ILE A 260 -7.96 -29.43 6.84
C ILE A 260 -7.29 -28.67 5.69
N LEU A 261 -7.39 -27.33 5.68
CA LEU A 261 -6.74 -26.45 4.72
C LEU A 261 -6.09 -25.26 5.43
N PRO A 262 -4.91 -24.81 4.99
CA PRO A 262 -4.28 -23.60 5.52
C PRO A 262 -5.09 -22.36 5.09
N ARG A 263 -5.24 -21.37 5.99
CA ARG A 263 -6.04 -20.14 5.77
C ARG A 263 -5.74 -19.39 4.47
N TRP A 264 -4.52 -19.51 3.94
CA TRP A 264 -4.18 -18.87 2.66
C TRP A 264 -4.93 -19.48 1.47
N LEU A 265 -5.26 -20.77 1.52
CA LEU A 265 -5.99 -21.45 0.45
C LEU A 265 -7.46 -21.01 0.43
N GLU A 266 -8.06 -20.75 1.60
CA GLU A 266 -9.42 -20.21 1.72
C GLU A 266 -9.52 -18.83 1.08
N ILE A 267 -8.56 -17.93 1.39
CA ILE A 267 -8.53 -16.58 0.81
C ILE A 267 -8.28 -16.63 -0.69
N ALA A 268 -7.37 -17.50 -1.15
CA ALA A 268 -7.06 -17.64 -2.58
C ALA A 268 -8.29 -18.11 -3.39
N GLY A 269 -9.10 -19.03 -2.86
CA GLY A 269 -10.32 -19.51 -3.51
C GLY A 269 -11.35 -18.39 -3.72
N VAL A 270 -11.59 -17.58 -2.69
CA VAL A 270 -12.54 -16.44 -2.76
C VAL A 270 -12.07 -15.37 -3.74
N VAL A 271 -10.79 -14.98 -3.67
CA VAL A 271 -10.21 -13.96 -4.56
C VAL A 271 -10.22 -14.43 -6.02
N THR A 272 -9.87 -15.69 -6.27
CA THR A 272 -9.87 -16.26 -7.63
C THR A 272 -11.29 -16.31 -8.19
N GLY A 273 -12.28 -16.77 -7.41
CA GLY A 273 -13.68 -16.80 -7.82
C GLY A 273 -14.24 -15.40 -8.14
N ALA A 274 -13.94 -14.41 -7.29
CA ALA A 274 -14.36 -13.02 -7.50
C ALA A 274 -13.71 -12.39 -8.76
N GLY A 275 -12.43 -12.67 -8.99
CA GLY A 275 -11.68 -12.20 -10.16
C GLY A 275 -12.23 -12.76 -11.48
N LEU A 276 -12.53 -14.07 -11.52
CA LEU A 276 -13.14 -14.71 -12.71
C LEU A 276 -14.53 -14.14 -13.01
N GLY A 277 -15.33 -13.85 -11.98
CA GLY A 277 -16.64 -13.20 -12.16
C GLY A 277 -16.53 -11.80 -12.77
N GLY A 278 -15.57 -10.98 -12.30
CA GLY A 278 -15.33 -9.64 -12.86
C GLY A 278 -14.86 -9.68 -14.32
N ALA A 279 -13.93 -10.59 -14.64
CA ALA A 279 -13.47 -10.79 -16.02
C ALA A 279 -14.63 -11.20 -16.95
N SER A 280 -15.50 -12.11 -16.52
CA SER A 280 -16.69 -12.50 -17.28
C SER A 280 -17.62 -11.32 -17.57
N ALA A 281 -17.91 -10.47 -16.58
CA ALA A 281 -18.78 -9.31 -16.78
C ALA A 281 -18.20 -8.36 -17.84
N SER A 282 -16.88 -8.12 -17.81
CA SER A 282 -16.21 -7.28 -18.81
C SER A 282 -16.29 -7.86 -20.22
N LEU A 283 -16.15 -9.19 -20.37
CA LEU A 283 -16.27 -9.87 -21.67
C LEU A 283 -17.71 -9.83 -22.21
N LEU A 284 -18.72 -9.88 -21.35
CA LEU A 284 -20.12 -9.78 -21.77
C LEU A 284 -20.49 -8.35 -22.20
N VAL A 285 -19.92 -7.32 -21.56
CA VAL A 285 -20.14 -5.91 -21.95
C VAL A 285 -19.50 -5.58 -23.30
N LEU A 286 -18.39 -6.25 -23.63
CA LEU A 286 -17.72 -6.10 -24.93
C LEU A 286 -18.37 -6.90 -26.05
N ASP A 287 -19.22 -7.88 -25.71
CA ASP A 287 -19.87 -8.74 -26.69
C ASP A 287 -20.81 -7.92 -27.59
N GLY A 288 -20.67 -8.11 -28.90
CA GLY A 288 -21.43 -7.35 -29.90
C GLY A 288 -20.99 -5.89 -30.08
N ARG A 289 -19.90 -5.44 -29.44
CA ARG A 289 -19.27 -4.15 -29.74
C ARG A 289 -18.26 -4.27 -30.87
N CYS A 290 -18.18 -3.22 -31.68
CA CYS A 290 -17.19 -3.10 -32.74
C CYS A 290 -15.77 -2.93 -32.19
N VAL A 291 -14.81 -3.60 -32.81
CA VAL A 291 -13.39 -3.32 -32.61
C VAL A 291 -13.11 -1.91 -33.17
N GLY A 292 -13.06 -0.90 -32.29
CA GLY A 292 -12.89 0.52 -32.66
C GLY A 292 -14.09 1.44 -32.41
N GLY A 293 -15.17 0.96 -31.77
CA GLY A 293 -16.22 1.85 -31.23
C GLY A 293 -17.33 2.29 -32.18
N GLY A 294 -17.46 1.68 -33.37
CA GLY A 294 -18.56 1.95 -34.31
C GLY A 294 -19.90 1.32 -33.91
N SER A 295 -20.98 1.70 -34.61
CA SER A 295 -22.31 1.09 -34.45
C SER A 295 -22.37 -0.28 -35.15
N PRO A 296 -22.85 -1.34 -34.49
CA PRO A 296 -23.03 -2.66 -35.11
C PRO A 296 -24.13 -2.67 -36.16
N SER A 297 -25.06 -1.71 -36.11
CA SER A 297 -26.16 -1.54 -37.06
C SER A 297 -26.06 -0.14 -37.69
N GLY A 298 -25.55 -0.09 -38.92
CA GLY A 298 -25.43 1.14 -39.69
C GLY A 298 -24.87 0.90 -41.09
N PRO A 299 -24.92 1.91 -41.98
CA PRO A 299 -24.35 1.81 -43.34
C PRO A 299 -22.83 1.56 -43.32
N ASN A 300 -22.17 1.83 -42.19
CA ASN A 300 -20.76 1.52 -41.91
C ASN A 300 -20.64 0.45 -40.80
N ALA A 301 -21.47 -0.59 -40.82
CA ALA A 301 -21.37 -1.68 -39.85
C ALA A 301 -19.95 -2.27 -39.87
N CYS A 302 -19.37 -2.44 -38.69
CA CYS A 302 -17.98 -2.85 -38.57
C CYS A 302 -17.81 -4.30 -39.04
N ALA A 303 -16.73 -4.57 -39.77
CA ALA A 303 -16.43 -5.92 -40.29
C ALA A 303 -16.15 -6.94 -39.17
N ASN A 304 -15.68 -6.48 -38.00
CA ASN A 304 -15.30 -7.32 -36.87
C ASN A 304 -16.03 -6.88 -35.59
N LEU A 305 -16.86 -7.78 -35.07
CA LEU A 305 -17.46 -7.68 -33.74
C LEU A 305 -16.65 -8.51 -32.76
N HIS A 306 -16.52 -8.06 -31.52
CA HIS A 306 -16.04 -8.92 -30.46
C HIS A 306 -17.08 -10.02 -30.21
N GLN A 307 -16.75 -11.26 -30.58
CA GLN A 307 -17.52 -12.46 -30.21
C GLN A 307 -16.89 -13.05 -28.96
N THR A 308 -17.22 -12.48 -27.81
CA THR A 308 -16.70 -12.90 -26.50
C THR A 308 -17.73 -13.69 -25.70
N GLN A 309 -18.95 -13.87 -26.22
CA GLN A 309 -20.05 -14.57 -25.56
C GLN A 309 -19.67 -15.96 -25.05
N ALA A 310 -19.05 -16.80 -25.89
CA ALA A 310 -18.67 -18.16 -25.51
C ALA A 310 -17.60 -18.18 -24.40
N GLY A 311 -16.61 -17.28 -24.49
CA GLY A 311 -15.57 -17.14 -23.46
C GLY A 311 -16.11 -16.57 -22.15
N GLY A 312 -17.00 -15.57 -22.24
CA GLY A 312 -17.68 -14.96 -21.09
C GLY A 312 -18.55 -15.98 -20.34
N VAL A 313 -19.41 -16.72 -21.05
CA VAL A 313 -20.26 -17.76 -20.42
C VAL A 313 -19.42 -18.86 -19.78
N ALA A 314 -18.36 -19.32 -20.43
CA ALA A 314 -17.46 -20.33 -19.86
C ALA A 314 -16.77 -19.83 -18.59
N LEU A 315 -16.29 -18.58 -18.58
CA LEU A 315 -15.68 -17.95 -17.41
C LEU A 315 -16.68 -17.71 -16.27
N ALA A 316 -17.91 -17.28 -16.58
CA ALA A 316 -18.99 -17.17 -15.61
C ALA A 316 -19.28 -18.51 -14.93
N ALA A 317 -19.42 -19.58 -15.72
CA ALA A 317 -19.68 -20.91 -15.21
C ALA A 317 -18.53 -21.40 -14.32
N ALA A 318 -17.27 -21.20 -14.73
CA ALA A 318 -16.11 -21.55 -13.92
C ALA A 318 -16.02 -20.73 -12.62
N GLY A 319 -16.33 -19.44 -12.65
CA GLY A 319 -16.40 -18.59 -11.46
C GLY A 319 -17.49 -19.06 -10.49
N ALA A 320 -18.69 -19.34 -11.00
CA ALA A 320 -19.82 -19.79 -10.19
C ALA A 320 -19.57 -21.15 -9.53
N THR A 321 -18.99 -22.12 -10.24
CA THR A 321 -18.64 -23.42 -9.66
C THR A 321 -17.57 -23.29 -8.57
N THR A 322 -16.58 -22.42 -8.78
CA THR A 322 -15.52 -22.15 -7.78
C THR A 322 -16.10 -21.52 -6.51
N LEU A 323 -17.01 -20.56 -6.65
CA LEU A 323 -17.69 -19.92 -5.51
C LEU A 323 -18.58 -20.92 -4.75
N LEU A 324 -19.37 -21.72 -5.47
CA LEU A 324 -20.23 -22.74 -4.85
C LEU A 324 -19.40 -23.76 -4.06
N THR A 325 -18.30 -24.25 -4.65
CA THR A 325 -17.41 -25.21 -3.99
C THR A 325 -16.77 -24.61 -2.73
N SER A 326 -16.35 -23.34 -2.80
CA SER A 326 -15.77 -22.63 -1.66
C SER A 326 -16.79 -22.41 -0.54
N ALA A 327 -18.03 -22.05 -0.88
CA ALA A 327 -19.12 -21.88 0.08
C ALA A 327 -19.48 -23.19 0.81
N ILE A 328 -19.50 -24.31 0.08
CA ILE A 328 -19.74 -25.63 0.67
C ILE A 328 -18.63 -25.99 1.67
N LEU A 329 -17.36 -25.75 1.33
CA LEU A 329 -16.24 -26.01 2.23
C LEU A 329 -16.31 -25.16 3.51
N LEU A 330 -16.66 -23.88 3.39
CA LEU A 330 -16.85 -22.98 4.54
C LEU A 330 -17.99 -23.46 5.45
N ALA A 331 -19.13 -23.86 4.87
CA ALA A 331 -20.26 -24.37 5.65
C ALA A 331 -19.90 -25.66 6.43
N ILE A 332 -19.05 -26.53 5.86
CA ILE A 332 -18.56 -27.73 6.54
C ILE A 332 -17.64 -27.36 7.71
N ASP A 333 -16.75 -26.38 7.52
CA ASP A 333 -15.81 -25.96 8.57
C ASP A 333 -16.54 -25.29 9.74
N GLU A 334 -17.54 -24.44 9.46
CA GLU A 334 -18.36 -23.80 10.49
C GLU A 334 -19.17 -24.82 11.31
N ARG A 335 -19.75 -25.82 10.65
CA ARG A 335 -20.46 -26.90 11.35
C ARG A 335 -19.54 -27.73 12.25
N ARG A 336 -18.29 -27.96 11.87
CA ARG A 336 -17.31 -28.66 12.71
C ARG A 336 -16.94 -27.83 13.94
N ARG A 337 -16.73 -26.52 13.79
CA ARG A 337 -16.44 -25.63 14.92
C ARG A 337 -17.60 -25.57 15.92
N ALA A 338 -18.84 -25.57 15.43
CA ALA A 338 -20.03 -25.59 16.28
C ALA A 338 -20.14 -26.86 17.14
N HIS A 339 -19.69 -28.03 16.64
CA HIS A 339 -19.69 -29.26 17.43
C HIS A 339 -18.64 -29.26 18.54
N VAL A 340 -17.43 -28.76 18.27
CA VAL A 340 -16.35 -28.68 19.29
C VAL A 340 -16.76 -27.76 20.43
N ASN A 341 -17.35 -26.59 20.11
CA ASN A 341 -17.78 -25.64 21.14
C ASN A 341 -19.01 -26.10 21.95
N GLY A 342 -19.72 -27.15 21.50
CA GLY A 342 -20.91 -27.67 22.17
C GLY A 342 -20.61 -28.69 23.28
N GLU A 343 -19.44 -29.34 23.25
CA GLU A 343 -19.05 -30.35 24.26
C GLU A 343 -18.49 -29.71 25.54
N ASP A 344 -17.94 -28.50 25.48
CA ASP A 344 -17.35 -27.80 26.65
C ASP A 344 -18.40 -27.12 27.58
N GLY A 345 -19.70 -27.24 27.26
CA GLY A 345 -20.79 -26.54 27.95
C GLY A 345 -21.60 -27.39 28.93
N HIS A 346 -21.17 -28.61 29.26
CA HIS A 346 -21.91 -29.56 30.11
C HIS A 346 -21.02 -30.24 31.17
N ASP A 347 -20.29 -29.44 31.96
CA ASP A 347 -19.70 -29.85 33.25
C ASP A 347 -19.92 -28.76 34.32
#